data_AF-A0A2E6W6M2-F1
#
_entry.id   AF-A0A2E6W6M2-F1
#
_cell.length_a   1.000
_cell.length_b   1.000
_cell.length_c   1.000
_cell.angle_alpha   90.00
_cell.angle_beta   90.00
_cell.angle_gamma   90.00
#
_symmetry.space_group_name_H-M   'P 1'
#
loop_
_entity.id
_entity.type
_entity.pdbx_description
1 polymer ?
#
loop_
_entity_poly.entity_id
_entity_poly.type
_entity_poly.pdbx_seq_one_letter_code
_entity_poly.pdbx_strand_id
1 'polypeptide(L)'
;MLLVELDEDLRAWFGKGKKGGAGGGGWDRYDTKGNRVGKCGDGGGKGKPKCLSKSAAAKLRNADKDGDGKKDGKAGIARAVKRKMRKDPNKNRRGKAKNVKN
;
A
#
# COMPACT_ATOMS: atom_id res chain seq x y z
N MET A 1 -29.64 -26.87 7.47
CA MET A 1 -28.44 -26.33 6.81
C MET A 1 -28.67 -24.84 6.61
N LEU A 2 -28.07 -23.99 7.44
CA LEU A 2 -28.25 -22.54 7.33
C LEU A 2 -27.36 -22.04 6.17
N LEU A 3 -27.99 -21.60 5.09
CA LEU A 3 -27.31 -20.87 4.02
C LEU A 3 -27.02 -19.47 4.54
N VAL A 4 -25.77 -19.20 4.91
CA VAL A 4 -25.30 -17.84 5.18
C VAL A 4 -24.99 -17.21 3.82
N GLU A 5 -25.87 -16.37 3.31
CA GLU A 5 -25.56 -15.48 2.19
C GLU A 5 -24.45 -14.51 2.63
N LEU A 6 -23.26 -14.67 2.05
CA LEU A 6 -22.16 -13.73 2.24
C LEU A 6 -22.40 -12.52 1.33
N ASP A 7 -23.04 -11.48 1.86
CA ASP A 7 -23.15 -10.16 1.20
C ASP A 7 -21.80 -9.42 1.26
N GLU A 8 -20.80 -9.93 0.54
CA GLU A 8 -19.47 -9.33 0.43
C GLU A 8 -19.35 -8.61 -0.93
N ASP A 9 -19.65 -7.31 -0.95
CA ASP A 9 -19.43 -6.46 -2.13
C ASP A 9 -17.93 -6.16 -2.29
N LEU A 10 -17.31 -6.68 -3.36
CA LEU A 10 -15.92 -6.36 -3.72
C LEU A 10 -15.69 -4.84 -3.90
N ARG A 11 -16.72 -4.05 -4.20
CA ARG A 11 -16.65 -2.58 -4.22
C ARG A 11 -16.44 -1.99 -2.83
N ALA A 12 -16.86 -2.66 -1.75
CA ALA A 12 -16.51 -2.24 -0.39
C ALA A 12 -14.99 -2.40 -0.12
N TRP A 13 -14.37 -3.40 -0.75
CA TRP A 13 -12.93 -3.70 -0.64
C TRP A 13 -12.06 -2.84 -1.57
N PHE A 14 -12.56 -2.46 -2.75
CA PHE A 14 -11.80 -1.71 -3.76
C PHE A 14 -12.27 -0.26 -4.01
N GLY A 15 -13.48 0.12 -3.57
CA GLY A 15 -14.11 1.44 -3.76
C GLY A 15 -13.87 2.45 -2.62
N LYS A 16 -14.77 3.42 -2.39
CA LYS A 16 -14.79 4.32 -1.21
C LYS A 16 -15.68 3.70 -0.12
N GLY A 17 -15.12 2.88 0.77
CA GLY A 17 -15.86 2.19 1.85
C GLY A 17 -15.13 2.21 3.21
N LYS A 18 -15.75 1.76 4.31
CA LYS A 18 -15.13 1.86 5.66
C LYS A 18 -13.85 1.02 5.86
N LYS A 19 -13.63 -0.07 5.10
CA LYS A 19 -12.47 -0.98 5.20
C LYS A 19 -11.47 -0.72 4.06
N GLY A 20 -10.24 -0.28 4.35
CA GLY A 20 -9.20 -0.07 3.33
C GLY A 20 -8.20 1.04 3.63
N GLY A 21 -7.81 1.85 2.62
CA GLY A 21 -6.87 2.97 2.74
C GLY A 21 -7.33 4.08 3.69
N ALA A 22 -6.49 5.10 3.88
CA ALA A 22 -6.70 6.24 4.78
C ALA A 22 -7.99 7.04 4.52
N GLY A 23 -8.53 6.99 3.29
CA GLY A 23 -9.82 7.59 2.92
C GLY A 23 -10.95 6.58 2.70
N GLY A 24 -10.83 5.36 3.21
CA GLY A 24 -11.80 4.28 3.04
C GLY A 24 -11.62 3.50 1.72
N GLY A 25 -11.73 2.17 1.78
CA GLY A 25 -11.62 1.22 0.65
C GLY A 25 -10.27 1.19 -0.07
N GLY A 26 -9.89 0.03 -0.58
CA GLY A 26 -8.71 -0.17 -1.42
C GLY A 26 -7.35 0.16 -0.77
N TRP A 27 -6.36 0.41 -1.62
CA TRP A 27 -4.98 0.73 -1.24
C TRP A 27 -4.67 2.17 -1.63
N ASP A 28 -3.86 2.86 -0.83
CA ASP A 28 -3.40 4.20 -1.15
C ASP A 28 -2.05 4.17 -1.86
N ARG A 29 -1.86 5.09 -2.81
CA ARG A 29 -0.64 5.29 -3.57
C ARG A 29 0.30 6.23 -2.83
N TYR A 30 1.55 5.82 -2.64
CA TYR A 30 2.59 6.62 -1.99
C TYR A 30 3.79 6.87 -2.90
N ASP A 31 4.33 8.10 -2.85
CA ASP A 31 5.50 8.54 -3.61
C ASP A 31 6.83 8.21 -2.90
N THR A 32 7.96 8.53 -3.53
CA THR A 32 9.31 8.33 -2.99
C THR A 32 9.66 9.23 -1.81
N LYS A 33 8.80 10.22 -1.49
CA LYS A 33 8.88 11.09 -0.31
C LYS A 33 7.99 10.58 0.84
N GLY A 34 7.19 9.54 0.61
CA GLY A 34 6.26 8.98 1.60
C GLY A 34 4.92 9.72 1.71
N ASN A 35 4.60 10.60 0.76
CA ASN A 35 3.32 11.30 0.70
C ASN A 35 2.26 10.44 0.01
N ARG A 36 1.01 10.56 0.48
CA ARG A 36 -0.14 9.95 -0.17
C ARG A 36 -0.50 10.78 -1.40
N VAL A 37 -0.50 10.15 -2.58
CA VAL A 37 -0.71 10.81 -3.88
C VAL A 37 -1.94 10.27 -4.62
N GLY A 38 -2.93 9.77 -3.87
CA GLY A 38 -4.18 9.23 -4.38
C GLY A 38 -4.40 7.76 -4.06
N LYS A 39 -5.38 7.14 -4.72
CA LYS A 39 -5.69 5.72 -4.62
C LYS A 39 -4.82 4.89 -5.57
N CYS A 40 -4.62 3.62 -5.24
CA CYS A 40 -3.96 2.67 -6.11
C CYS A 40 -4.89 2.30 -7.27
N GLY A 41 -4.41 2.39 -8.51
CA GLY A 41 -5.21 2.14 -9.73
C GLY A 41 -5.83 3.40 -10.34
N ASP A 42 -5.99 4.47 -9.55
CA ASP A 42 -6.78 5.67 -9.88
C ASP A 42 -5.97 6.78 -10.60
N GLY A 43 -4.83 6.47 -11.21
CA GLY A 43 -4.12 7.54 -11.93
C GLY A 43 -2.79 7.20 -12.57
N GLY A 44 -2.55 7.90 -13.68
CA GLY A 44 -1.24 8.14 -14.28
C GLY A 44 -0.29 8.91 -13.34
N GLY A 45 0.99 8.93 -13.71
CA GLY A 45 2.07 9.54 -12.93
C GLY A 45 3.41 8.84 -13.11
N LYS A 46 4.51 9.55 -12.79
CA LYS A 46 5.88 9.02 -12.89
C LYS A 46 6.20 8.06 -11.74
N GLY A 47 6.80 6.93 -12.08
CA GLY A 47 7.43 6.01 -11.14
C GLY A 47 6.60 4.79 -10.77
N LYS A 48 7.18 3.92 -9.94
CA LYS A 48 6.60 2.65 -9.47
C LYS A 48 6.12 2.83 -8.02
N PRO A 49 5.04 3.61 -7.78
CA PRO A 49 4.61 3.96 -6.44
C PRO A 49 4.27 2.71 -5.63
N LYS A 50 4.38 2.79 -4.31
CA LYS A 50 3.94 1.69 -3.44
C LYS A 50 2.49 1.90 -3.08
N CYS A 51 1.68 0.89 -3.37
CA CYS A 51 0.32 0.81 -2.89
C CYS A 51 0.34 0.17 -1.50
N LEU A 52 -0.28 0.83 -0.51
CA LEU A 52 -0.33 0.37 0.87
C LEU A 52 -1.76 0.49 1.42
N SER A 53 -2.19 -0.49 2.21
CA SER A 53 -3.39 -0.37 3.05
C SER A 53 -3.15 0.63 4.19
N LYS A 54 -4.21 1.09 4.85
CA LYS A 54 -4.10 1.98 6.03
C LYS A 54 -3.23 1.36 7.13
N SER A 55 -3.44 0.08 7.43
CA SER A 55 -2.68 -0.65 8.45
C SER A 55 -1.22 -0.82 8.05
N ALA A 56 -0.91 -1.15 6.80
CA ALA A 56 0.46 -1.28 6.32
C ALA A 56 1.20 0.07 6.34
N ALA A 57 0.53 1.16 5.94
CA ALA A 57 1.10 2.49 6.01
C ALA A 57 1.34 2.93 7.47
N ALA A 58 0.43 2.62 8.39
CA ALA A 58 0.62 2.90 9.82
C ALA A 58 1.79 2.11 10.41
N LYS A 59 1.91 0.81 10.09
CA LYS A 59 3.06 -0.02 10.51
C LYS A 59 4.39 0.57 10.05
N LEU A 60 4.47 1.05 8.82
CA LEU A 60 5.69 1.68 8.30
C LEU A 60 5.99 3.04 8.94
N ARG A 61 4.95 3.81 9.30
CA ARG A 61 5.12 5.09 10.01
C ARG A 61 5.56 4.90 11.45
N ASN A 62 5.07 3.85 12.10
CA ASN A 62 5.34 3.57 13.51
C ASN A 62 6.55 2.65 13.72
N ALA A 63 7.20 2.20 12.65
CA ALA A 63 8.45 1.48 12.75
C ALA A 63 9.56 2.40 13.28
N ASP A 64 10.56 1.81 13.89
CA ASP A 64 11.85 2.43 14.23
C ASP A 64 12.90 1.51 13.61
N LYS A 65 13.33 1.80 12.39
CA LYS A 65 14.26 0.93 11.65
C LYS A 65 15.72 1.32 11.84
N ASP A 66 15.97 2.54 12.27
CA ASP A 66 17.26 3.11 12.60
C ASP A 66 17.66 2.80 14.04
N GLY A 67 16.71 2.44 14.91
CA GLY A 67 16.94 2.15 16.32
C GLY A 67 17.18 3.41 17.14
N ASP A 68 16.68 4.57 16.69
CA ASP A 68 16.91 5.87 17.33
C ASP A 68 15.84 6.20 18.40
N GLY A 69 14.91 5.27 18.64
CA GLY A 69 13.79 5.43 19.55
C GLY A 69 12.65 6.29 18.99
N LYS A 70 12.74 6.74 17.73
CA LYS A 70 11.74 7.57 17.08
C LYS A 70 11.01 6.81 15.98
N LYS A 71 9.79 7.25 15.73
CA LYS A 71 8.98 6.71 14.65
C LYS A 71 9.49 7.22 13.30
N ASP A 72 9.73 6.28 12.39
CA ASP A 72 10.10 6.46 10.99
C ASP A 72 9.23 7.49 10.24
N GLY A 73 7.96 7.63 10.63
CA GLY A 73 7.00 8.55 10.01
C GLY A 73 6.91 8.38 8.49
N LYS A 74 6.95 9.49 7.75
CA LYS A 74 6.93 9.45 6.27
C LYS A 74 8.18 8.77 5.69
N ALA A 75 9.32 8.84 6.37
CA ALA A 75 10.57 8.26 5.89
C ALA A 75 10.49 6.73 5.80
N GLY A 76 9.76 6.06 6.70
CA GLY A 76 9.51 4.62 6.63
C GLY A 76 8.77 4.21 5.35
N ILE A 77 7.76 4.99 4.95
CA ILE A 77 7.05 4.77 3.68
C ILE A 77 7.96 5.07 2.48
N ALA A 78 8.70 6.18 2.50
CA ALA A 78 9.65 6.55 1.45
C ALA A 78 10.70 5.45 1.21
N ARG A 79 11.29 4.91 2.28
CA ARG A 79 12.22 3.76 2.25
C ARG A 79 11.56 2.54 1.61
N ALA A 80 10.30 2.26 1.92
CA ALA A 80 9.55 1.15 1.33
C ALA A 80 9.29 1.34 -0.18
N VAL A 81 8.98 2.56 -0.63
CA VAL A 81 8.80 2.88 -2.05
C VAL A 81 10.13 2.73 -2.81
N LYS A 82 11.21 3.33 -2.32
CA LYS A 82 12.55 3.22 -2.92
C LYS A 82 13.01 1.76 -3.00
N ARG A 83 12.77 0.98 -1.94
CA ARG A 83 13.07 -0.46 -1.91
C ARG A 83 12.29 -1.23 -2.99
N LYS A 84 11.01 -0.92 -3.19
CA LYS A 84 10.20 -1.53 -4.26
C LYS A 84 10.80 -1.21 -5.63
N MET A 85 11.18 0.03 -5.88
CA MET A 85 11.78 0.44 -7.16
C MET A 85 13.11 -0.27 -7.42
N ARG A 86 13.96 -0.40 -6.40
CA ARG A 86 15.23 -1.12 -6.50
C ARG A 86 15.06 -2.64 -6.74
N LYS A 87 14.13 -3.28 -6.02
CA LYS A 87 13.90 -4.73 -6.12
C LYS A 87 13.07 -5.14 -7.33
N ASP A 88 12.33 -4.21 -7.91
CA ASP A 88 11.44 -4.47 -9.04
C ASP A 88 11.56 -3.31 -10.04
N PRO A 89 12.70 -3.17 -10.74
CA PRO A 89 12.97 -2.03 -11.63
C PRO A 89 12.15 -2.10 -12.93
N ASN A 90 11.86 -3.31 -13.45
CA ASN A 90 11.09 -3.48 -14.68
C ASN A 90 9.60 -3.15 -14.43
N LYS A 91 9.11 -2.07 -15.04
CA LYS A 91 7.71 -1.62 -14.92
C LYS A 91 6.72 -2.62 -15.54
N ASN A 92 7.13 -3.33 -16.59
CA ASN A 92 6.29 -4.23 -17.38
C ASN A 92 6.53 -5.71 -17.05
N ARG A 93 7.10 -6.00 -15.87
CA ARG A 93 7.42 -7.36 -15.45
C ARG A 93 6.15 -8.21 -15.35
N ARG A 94 6.12 -9.32 -16.10
CA ARG A 94 5.10 -10.38 -15.99
C ARG A 94 5.54 -11.49 -15.02
N GLY A 95 4.61 -12.35 -14.63
CA GLY A 95 4.88 -13.51 -13.75
C GLY A 95 4.70 -13.26 -12.25
N LYS A 96 5.06 -14.27 -11.44
CA LYS A 96 4.78 -14.34 -9.98
C LYS A 96 5.21 -13.09 -9.20
N ALA A 97 4.53 -12.79 -8.10
CA ALA A 97 4.81 -11.63 -7.26
C ALA A 97 6.15 -11.82 -6.51
N LYS A 98 7.12 -10.93 -6.74
CA LYS A 98 8.49 -11.04 -6.16
C LYS A 98 8.63 -10.49 -4.73
N ASN A 99 7.56 -9.99 -4.12
CA ASN A 99 7.59 -9.37 -2.78
C ASN A 99 6.33 -9.69 -1.95
N VAL A 100 5.72 -10.84 -2.21
CA VAL A 100 4.62 -11.39 -1.42
C VAL A 100 5.14 -12.74 -0.90
N LYS A 101 5.14 -12.93 0.42
CA LYS A 101 5.38 -14.24 1.03
C LYS A 101 3.99 -14.80 1.34
N ASN A 102 3.70 -15.99 0.83
CA ASN A 102 2.52 -16.76 1.23
C ASN A 102 2.79 -17.42 2.59
#